data_AF-A0A3P8EE98-F1
#
_entry.id   AF-A0A3P8EE98-F1
#
_cell.length_a   1.000
_cell.length_b   1.000
_cell.length_c   1.000
_cell.angle_alpha   90.00
_cell.angle_beta   90.00
_cell.angle_gamma   90.00
#
_symmetry.space_group_name_H-M   'P 1'
#
loop_
_entity.id
_entity.type
_entity.pdbx_description
1 polymer ?
#
loop_
_entity_poly.entity_id
_entity_poly.type
_entity_poly.pdbx_seq_one_letter_code
_entity_poly.pdbx_strand_id
1 'polypeptide(L)'
;MYYLDIYQRLFCCIIVILQLGLIACVVNQPKLSAFIFRNYSYPSHKASAFPGGCDFHLWEALKASAAAPGYFQDHKVNGYILQDGGIIANNPTAIGIHESRALWSLDVPFQCVVSIGNGTFAPVQTPKEAENFTFRDKVIKIIDSATETENVHTVLSDLLPASRYYRLNPYMSVPYSLDDCSDELLKNMQQDALCYIEKNMVKLNSLAKKLEYPTNDLIQNSHSCLRDKD
;
A
#
# COMPACT_ATOMS: atom_id res chain seq x y z
N MET A 1 -19.28 22.87 -34.89
CA MET A 1 -19.77 22.00 -33.80
C MET A 1 -19.12 20.62 -33.74
N TYR A 2 -18.54 20.07 -34.81
CA TYR A 2 -17.88 18.76 -34.78
C TYR A 2 -16.42 18.76 -34.27
N TYR A 3 -15.72 19.90 -34.32
CA TYR A 3 -14.32 19.99 -33.88
C TYR A 3 -14.13 20.05 -32.35
N LEU A 4 -15.11 20.58 -31.61
CA LEU A 4 -15.09 20.59 -30.14
C LEU A 4 -15.28 19.19 -29.54
N ASP A 5 -16.09 18.37 -30.21
CA ASP A 5 -16.44 17.02 -29.76
C ASP A 5 -15.25 16.04 -29.92
N ILE A 6 -14.41 16.26 -30.95
CA ILE A 6 -13.16 15.51 -31.13
C ILE A 6 -12.11 15.91 -30.08
N TYR A 7 -12.01 17.19 -29.73
CA TYR A 7 -11.10 17.63 -28.66
C TYR A 7 -11.55 17.16 -27.27
N GLN A 8 -12.86 17.15 -26.98
CA GLN A 8 -13.39 16.56 -25.74
C GLN A 8 -13.20 15.05 -25.68
N ARG A 9 -13.30 14.35 -26.82
CA ARG A 9 -13.03 12.90 -26.89
C ARG A 9 -11.54 12.56 -26.87
N LEU A 10 -10.66 13.39 -27.43
CA LEU A 10 -9.20 13.22 -27.32
C LEU A 10 -8.67 13.57 -25.91
N PHE A 11 -9.29 14.52 -25.21
CA PHE A 11 -9.01 14.74 -23.77
C PHE A 11 -9.51 13.60 -22.87
N CYS A 12 -10.38 12.75 -23.39
CA CYS A 12 -10.81 11.52 -22.74
C CYS A 12 -9.78 10.36 -22.89
N CYS A 13 -8.64 10.61 -23.53
CA CYS A 13 -7.40 9.94 -23.14
C CYS A 13 -6.97 10.55 -21.81
N ILE A 14 -7.62 10.12 -20.71
CA ILE A 14 -7.11 10.34 -19.36
C ILE A 14 -5.69 9.78 -19.38
N ILE A 15 -4.69 10.67 -19.46
CA ILE A 15 -3.34 10.32 -19.09
C ILE A 15 -3.47 9.97 -17.62
N VAL A 16 -3.55 8.67 -17.33
CA VAL A 16 -3.53 8.18 -15.95
C VAL A 16 -2.13 8.46 -15.44
N ILE A 17 -1.95 9.62 -14.81
CA ILE A 17 -0.70 9.93 -14.11
C ILE A 17 -0.72 9.10 -12.84
N LEU A 18 0.01 7.99 -12.86
CA LEU A 18 0.15 7.11 -11.71
C LEU A 18 0.84 7.87 -10.57
N GLN A 19 0.16 7.93 -9.43
CA GLN A 19 0.74 8.45 -8.19
C GLN A 19 1.29 7.30 -7.37
N LEU A 20 2.58 7.37 -7.07
CA LEU A 20 3.36 6.37 -6.35
C LEU A 20 3.88 6.96 -5.05
N GLY A 21 3.70 6.22 -3.96
CA GLY A 21 4.31 6.48 -2.66
C GLY A 21 5.00 5.21 -2.15
N LEU A 22 6.25 5.33 -1.70
CA LEU A 22 7.02 4.28 -1.03
C LEU A 22 7.30 4.74 0.40
N ILE A 23 7.11 3.84 1.37
CA ILE A 23 7.18 4.16 2.79
C ILE A 23 8.42 3.55 3.41
N ALA A 24 9.19 4.35 4.12
CA ALA A 24 10.27 3.92 4.98
C ALA A 24 10.00 4.34 6.44
N CYS A 25 10.68 3.71 7.39
CA CYS A 25 10.60 4.06 8.80
C CYS A 25 11.80 4.92 9.22
N VAL A 26 11.53 6.10 9.76
CA VAL A 26 12.55 6.94 10.42
C VAL A 26 12.85 6.37 11.79
N VAL A 27 14.11 6.02 12.03
CA VAL A 27 14.54 5.36 13.28
C VAL A 27 15.41 6.23 14.17
N ASN A 28 15.93 7.36 13.68
CA ASN A 28 16.77 8.28 14.46
C ASN A 28 16.00 9.42 15.14
N GLN A 29 14.79 9.12 15.62
CA GLN A 29 13.94 10.05 16.37
C GLN A 29 13.39 9.37 17.64
N PRO A 30 12.95 10.13 18.66
CA PRO A 30 12.38 9.56 19.88
C PRO A 30 11.17 8.64 19.66
N LYS A 31 10.44 8.87 18.56
CA LYS A 31 9.33 8.03 18.12
C LYS A 31 9.60 7.61 16.68
N LEU A 32 9.25 6.36 16.35
CA LEU A 32 9.23 5.89 14.97
C LEU A 32 8.18 6.67 14.18
N SER A 33 8.52 7.09 12.97
CA SER A 33 7.60 7.80 12.07
C SER A 33 7.80 7.33 10.63
N ALA A 34 6.75 7.39 9.82
CA ALA A 34 6.87 7.10 8.40
C ALA A 34 7.59 8.25 7.66
N PHE A 35 8.36 7.89 6.65
CA PHE A 35 8.91 8.79 5.63
C PHE A 35 8.38 8.35 4.27
N ILE A 36 7.86 9.29 3.47
CA ILE A 36 7.21 8.97 2.20
C ILE A 36 8.02 9.51 1.02
N PHE A 37 8.59 8.60 0.25
CA PHE A 37 9.11 8.90 -1.08
C PHE A 37 7.95 8.91 -2.07
N ARG A 38 7.80 9.98 -2.86
CA ARG A 38 6.62 10.16 -3.72
C ARG A 38 6.99 10.70 -5.09
N ASN A 39 6.13 10.49 -6.09
CA ASN A 39 6.26 11.15 -7.41
C ASN A 39 5.25 12.30 -7.62
N TYR A 40 4.54 12.71 -6.57
CA TYR A 40 3.58 13.81 -6.57
C TYR A 40 3.96 14.95 -5.63
N SER A 41 3.36 16.11 -5.91
CA SER A 41 3.28 17.25 -5.01
C SER A 41 1.83 17.54 -4.65
N TYR A 42 1.61 18.18 -3.51
CA TYR A 42 0.28 18.60 -3.06
C TYR A 42 -0.10 19.97 -3.61
N PRO A 43 -1.40 20.30 -3.66
CA PRO A 43 -1.87 21.67 -3.86
C PRO A 43 -1.32 22.61 -2.77
N SER A 44 -1.15 23.91 -3.06
CA SER A 44 -0.45 24.91 -2.23
C SER A 44 -0.90 25.07 -0.77
N HIS A 45 -2.03 24.50 -0.37
CA HIS A 45 -2.60 24.57 0.97
C HIS A 45 -2.64 23.22 1.71
N LYS A 46 -2.10 22.16 1.11
CA LYS A 46 -2.05 20.83 1.71
C LYS A 46 -0.60 20.35 1.77
N ALA A 47 -0.30 19.56 2.79
CA ALA A 47 0.96 18.86 2.95
C ALA A 47 0.69 17.48 3.53
N SER A 48 1.63 16.56 3.34
CA SER A 48 1.61 15.29 4.05
C SER A 48 1.76 15.52 5.56
N ALA A 49 1.12 14.68 6.36
CA ALA A 49 1.44 14.55 7.78
C ALA A 49 2.84 13.92 8.01
N PHE A 50 3.45 13.35 6.97
CA PHE A 50 4.71 12.63 7.06
C PHE A 50 5.85 13.39 6.35
N PRO A 51 7.08 13.36 6.89
CA PRO A 51 8.25 13.85 6.17
C PRO A 51 8.44 13.04 4.88
N GLY A 52 8.98 13.68 3.84
CA GLY A 52 9.08 13.06 2.53
C GLY A 52 9.14 14.06 1.40
N GLY A 53 9.26 13.55 0.18
CA GLY A 53 9.43 14.39 -1.01
C GLY A 53 9.53 13.60 -2.30
N CYS A 54 9.71 14.35 -3.40
CA CYS A 54 9.83 13.82 -4.76
C CYS A 54 11.22 13.99 -5.38
N ASP A 55 12.18 14.52 -4.62
CA ASP A 55 13.51 14.88 -5.13
C ASP A 55 14.53 13.73 -4.99
N PHE A 56 14.04 12.49 -4.96
CA PHE A 56 14.84 11.29 -4.71
C PHE A 56 14.81 10.35 -5.91
N HIS A 57 15.89 9.60 -6.10
CA HIS A 57 15.89 8.55 -7.10
C HIS A 57 15.04 7.36 -6.64
N LEU A 58 14.37 6.70 -7.58
CA LEU A 58 13.52 5.54 -7.28
C LEU A 58 14.29 4.43 -6.54
N TRP A 59 15.57 4.22 -6.88
CA TRP A 59 16.38 3.21 -6.22
C TRP A 59 16.68 3.53 -4.74
N GLU A 60 16.75 4.81 -4.37
CA GLU A 60 16.92 5.23 -2.97
C GLU A 60 15.66 4.91 -2.17
N ALA A 61 14.51 5.24 -2.74
CA ALA A 61 13.21 4.95 -2.15
C ALA A 61 13.00 3.44 -1.96
N LEU A 62 13.30 2.63 -2.97
CA LEU A 62 13.22 1.17 -2.89
C LEU A 62 14.19 0.60 -1.84
N LYS A 63 15.45 1.07 -1.85
CA LYS A 63 16.47 0.63 -0.88
C LYS A 63 16.03 0.94 0.55
N ALA A 64 15.55 2.16 0.81
CA ALA A 64 15.10 2.57 2.13
C ALA A 64 13.84 1.80 2.57
N SER A 65 12.86 1.66 1.68
CA SER A 65 11.59 0.99 1.97
C SER A 65 11.76 -0.50 2.28
N ALA A 66 12.77 -1.17 1.72
CA ALA A 66 13.05 -2.59 1.90
C ALA A 66 14.24 -2.88 2.84
N ALA A 67 14.76 -1.87 3.55
CA ALA A 67 15.93 -2.01 4.41
C ALA A 67 15.58 -2.70 5.75
N ALA A 68 15.19 -3.98 5.69
CA ALA A 68 14.76 -4.77 6.84
C ALA A 68 15.88 -4.86 7.90
N PRO A 69 15.63 -4.51 9.17
CA PRO A 69 16.66 -4.52 10.19
C PRO A 69 17.22 -5.93 10.40
N GLY A 70 18.54 -6.06 10.42
CA GLY A 70 19.22 -7.35 10.57
C GLY A 70 19.47 -8.09 9.26
N TYR A 71 18.87 -7.64 8.15
CA TYR A 71 19.11 -8.12 6.78
C TYR A 71 19.89 -7.10 5.95
N PHE A 72 19.44 -5.83 5.94
CA PHE A 72 20.01 -4.77 5.12
C PHE A 72 20.48 -3.58 5.95
N GLN A 73 21.40 -2.80 5.38
CA GLN A 73 21.90 -1.57 5.98
C GLN A 73 20.85 -0.45 5.88
N ASP A 74 20.81 0.39 6.91
CA ASP A 74 20.02 1.61 6.96
C ASP A 74 20.36 2.58 5.79
N HIS A 75 19.34 3.26 5.29
CA HIS A 75 19.52 4.31 4.27
C HIS A 75 19.50 5.68 4.93
N LYS A 76 20.49 6.53 4.61
CA LYS A 76 20.64 7.85 5.23
C LYS A 76 20.38 8.93 4.20
N VAL A 77 19.42 9.81 4.47
CA VAL A 77 19.03 10.89 3.55
C VAL A 77 18.56 12.11 4.33
N ASN A 78 19.04 13.30 3.98
CA ASN A 78 18.65 14.58 4.60
C ASN A 78 18.67 14.58 6.14
N GLY A 79 19.62 13.89 6.75
CA GLY A 79 19.73 13.76 8.21
C GLY A 79 18.81 12.70 8.85
N TYR A 80 17.95 12.05 8.08
CA TYR A 80 17.16 10.90 8.51
C TYR A 80 17.94 9.60 8.35
N ILE A 81 17.74 8.68 9.29
CA ILE A 81 18.12 7.27 9.17
C ILE A 81 16.85 6.48 8.93
N LEU A 82 16.78 5.83 7.77
CA LEU A 82 15.62 5.13 7.27
C LEU A 82 15.86 3.61 7.24
N GLN A 83 14.85 2.87 7.67
CA GLN A 83 14.75 1.41 7.58
C GLN A 83 13.44 1.01 6.92
N ASP A 84 13.21 -0.30 6.79
CA ASP A 84 12.03 -0.88 6.17
C ASP A 84 10.71 -0.25 6.65
N GLY A 85 9.84 0.07 5.70
CA GLY A 85 8.50 0.61 5.99
C GLY A 85 7.63 -0.35 6.78
N GLY A 86 7.87 -1.65 6.65
CA GLY A 86 7.20 -2.73 7.37
C GLY A 86 7.31 -2.63 8.89
N ILE A 87 8.29 -1.89 9.42
CA ILE A 87 8.41 -1.65 10.87
C ILE A 87 7.23 -0.83 11.41
N ILE A 88 6.70 0.11 10.62
CA ILE A 88 5.62 1.02 11.05
C ILE A 88 4.32 0.83 10.25
N ALA A 89 4.42 0.40 9.00
CA ALA A 89 3.33 0.39 8.03
C ALA A 89 3.44 -0.78 7.05
N ASN A 90 3.46 -2.01 7.56
CA ASN A 90 3.41 -3.24 6.75
C ASN A 90 2.09 -3.38 5.95
N ASN A 91 1.01 -2.75 6.43
CA ASN A 91 -0.17 -2.44 5.62
C ASN A 91 -0.25 -0.92 5.36
N PRO A 92 0.28 -0.43 4.24
CA PRO A 92 0.35 1.01 3.97
C PRO A 92 -1.00 1.63 3.58
N THR A 93 -2.10 0.87 3.57
CA THR A 93 -3.40 1.33 3.05
C THR A 93 -3.91 2.59 3.76
N ALA A 94 -3.75 2.69 5.08
CA ALA A 94 -4.17 3.87 5.84
C ALA A 94 -3.37 5.13 5.43
N ILE A 95 -2.04 4.98 5.27
CA ILE A 95 -1.17 6.06 4.77
C ILE A 95 -1.57 6.41 3.33
N GLY A 96 -1.77 5.41 2.47
CA GLY A 96 -2.21 5.63 1.09
C GLY A 96 -3.53 6.38 0.99
N ILE A 97 -4.51 6.08 1.86
CA ILE A 97 -5.77 6.84 1.95
C ILE A 97 -5.51 8.27 2.41
N HIS A 98 -4.70 8.47 3.45
CA HIS A 98 -4.36 9.81 3.95
C HIS A 98 -3.72 10.67 2.85
N GLU A 99 -2.71 10.13 2.16
CA GLU A 99 -2.02 10.79 1.05
C GLU A 99 -2.97 11.06 -0.12
N SER A 100 -3.85 10.12 -0.43
CA SER A 100 -4.89 10.31 -1.45
C SER A 100 -5.84 11.46 -1.10
N ARG A 101 -6.22 11.62 0.17
CA ARG A 101 -7.04 12.76 0.64
C ARG A 101 -6.28 14.08 0.69
N ALA A 102 -4.96 14.03 0.78
CA ALA A 102 -4.11 15.20 0.63
C ALA A 102 -4.04 15.64 -0.86
N LEU A 103 -4.00 14.69 -1.80
CA LEU A 103 -3.95 14.96 -3.24
C LEU A 103 -5.30 15.37 -3.83
N TRP A 104 -6.35 14.63 -3.50
CA TRP A 104 -7.69 14.80 -4.05
C TRP A 104 -8.64 15.36 -2.99
N SER A 105 -9.69 16.07 -3.42
CA SER A 105 -10.69 16.64 -2.51
C SER A 105 -11.35 15.55 -1.65
N LEU A 106 -11.69 15.90 -0.40
CA LEU A 106 -12.36 14.99 0.54
C LEU A 106 -13.74 14.56 0.04
N ASP A 107 -14.39 15.40 -0.77
CA ASP A 107 -15.76 15.21 -1.26
C ASP A 107 -15.87 14.15 -2.36
N VAL A 108 -14.75 13.75 -2.97
CA VAL A 108 -14.75 12.72 -4.00
C VAL A 108 -14.65 11.34 -3.32
N PRO A 109 -15.68 10.47 -3.43
CA PRO A 109 -15.58 9.13 -2.87
C PRO A 109 -14.53 8.29 -3.60
N PHE A 110 -13.85 7.40 -2.88
CA PHE A 110 -13.00 6.41 -3.55
C PHE A 110 -13.86 5.49 -4.42
N GLN A 111 -13.48 5.31 -5.68
CA GLN A 111 -14.07 4.29 -6.54
C GLN A 111 -13.81 2.90 -5.96
N CYS A 112 -12.54 2.64 -5.64
CA CYS A 112 -12.04 1.38 -5.15
C CYS A 112 -10.74 1.59 -4.39
N VAL A 113 -10.53 0.84 -3.32
CA VAL A 113 -9.29 0.70 -2.57
C VAL A 113 -8.96 -0.78 -2.55
N VAL A 114 -7.81 -1.14 -3.13
CA VAL A 114 -7.33 -2.53 -3.15
C VAL A 114 -6.08 -2.62 -2.29
N SER A 115 -6.11 -3.50 -1.29
CA SER A 115 -4.99 -3.81 -0.42
C SER A 115 -4.55 -5.23 -0.68
N ILE A 116 -3.30 -5.41 -1.11
CA ILE A 116 -2.73 -6.72 -1.44
C ILE A 116 -1.73 -7.08 -0.35
N GLY A 117 -1.92 -8.23 0.28
CA GLY A 117 -1.01 -8.78 1.28
C GLY A 117 -0.12 -9.87 0.70
N ASN A 118 1.00 -10.13 1.38
CA ASN A 118 1.99 -11.13 1.00
C ASN A 118 1.63 -12.55 1.49
N GLY A 119 0.42 -12.73 2.01
CA GLY A 119 -0.06 -13.96 2.62
C GLY A 119 -0.07 -13.93 4.13
N THR A 120 -0.93 -14.76 4.72
CA THR A 120 -0.96 -15.01 6.16
C THR A 120 -0.84 -16.51 6.40
N PHE A 121 0.09 -16.89 7.29
CA PHE A 121 0.15 -18.22 7.86
C PHE A 121 -0.46 -18.17 9.26
N ALA A 122 -1.50 -18.97 9.51
CA ALA A 122 -2.11 -19.08 10.83
C ALA A 122 -1.58 -20.36 11.52
N PRO A 123 -0.53 -20.27 12.36
CA PRO A 123 -0.08 -21.44 13.10
C PRO A 123 -1.18 -21.90 14.06
N VAL A 124 -1.29 -23.21 14.24
CA VAL A 124 -2.06 -23.77 15.36
C VAL A 124 -1.46 -23.22 16.65
N GLN A 125 -2.27 -22.53 17.46
CA GLN A 125 -1.83 -21.92 18.71
C GLN A 125 -1.49 -23.00 19.75
N THR A 126 -0.27 -23.54 19.67
CA THR A 126 0.33 -24.30 20.76
C THR A 126 1.42 -23.42 21.38
N PRO A 127 1.33 -23.10 22.69
CA PRO A 127 2.42 -22.42 23.38
C PRO A 127 3.65 -23.32 23.33
N LYS A 128 4.68 -22.92 22.58
CA LYS A 128 5.99 -23.57 22.65
C LYS A 128 6.74 -23.01 23.86
N GLU A 129 7.33 -23.90 24.65
CA GLU A 129 8.23 -23.54 25.76
C GLU A 129 9.44 -22.75 25.23
N ALA A 130 9.98 -21.88 26.10
CA ALA A 130 10.92 -20.81 25.81
C ALA A 130 12.10 -21.22 24.90
N GLU A 131 11.95 -20.98 23.59
CA GLU A 131 13.06 -20.97 22.65
C GLU A 131 13.90 -19.69 22.83
N ASN A 132 15.22 -19.81 22.70
CA ASN A 132 16.14 -18.68 22.70
C ASN A 132 15.93 -17.84 21.43
N PHE A 133 14.98 -16.90 21.46
CA PHE A 133 14.75 -15.97 20.36
C PHE A 133 15.97 -15.08 20.15
N THR A 134 16.54 -15.11 18.94
CA THR A 134 17.59 -14.16 18.56
C THR A 134 17.00 -12.75 18.49
N PHE A 135 17.86 -11.73 18.54
CA PHE A 135 17.41 -10.34 18.34
C PHE A 135 16.69 -10.16 17.00
N ARG A 136 17.15 -10.85 15.94
CA ARG A 136 16.48 -10.86 14.63
C ARG A 136 15.07 -11.42 14.74
N ASP A 137 14.88 -12.56 15.40
CA ASP A 137 13.56 -13.16 15.57
C ASP A 137 12.61 -12.26 16.36
N LYS A 138 13.13 -11.52 17.33
CA LYS A 138 12.34 -10.52 18.07
C LYS A 138 11.96 -9.34 17.20
N VAL A 139 12.87 -8.86 16.34
CA VAL A 139 12.55 -7.77 15.39
C VAL A 139 11.55 -8.22 14.35
N ILE A 140 11.73 -9.40 13.74
CA ILE A 140 10.78 -9.98 12.78
C ILE A 140 9.42 -10.16 13.45
N LYS A 141 9.37 -10.73 14.66
CA LYS A 141 8.11 -10.84 15.41
C LYS A 141 7.51 -9.49 15.77
N ILE A 142 8.31 -8.46 16.08
CA ILE A 142 7.80 -7.11 16.31
C ILE A 142 7.28 -6.52 15.01
N ILE A 143 7.94 -6.73 13.86
CA ILE A 143 7.41 -6.31 12.56
C ILE A 143 6.07 -7.01 12.32
N ASP A 144 6.03 -8.33 12.43
CA ASP A 144 4.83 -9.15 12.20
C ASP A 144 3.70 -8.85 13.20
N SER A 145 4.02 -8.57 14.47
CA SER A 145 3.04 -8.36 15.55
C SER A 145 2.66 -6.89 15.79
N ALA A 146 3.60 -5.95 15.59
CA ALA A 146 3.36 -4.51 15.82
C ALA A 146 2.71 -3.84 14.60
N THR A 147 2.72 -4.48 13.44
CA THR A 147 2.05 -4.00 12.22
C THR A 147 0.94 -4.93 11.75
N GLU A 148 0.22 -5.51 12.72
CA GLU A 148 -0.88 -6.43 12.48
C GLU A 148 -1.80 -5.87 11.39
N THR A 149 -1.63 -6.42 10.19
CA THR A 149 -2.26 -5.90 8.98
C THR A 149 -3.78 -5.96 9.07
N GLU A 150 -4.28 -6.77 10.01
CA GLU A 150 -5.66 -6.93 10.43
C GLU A 150 -6.22 -5.68 11.11
N ASN A 151 -5.49 -4.94 11.96
CA ASN A 151 -6.05 -3.75 12.62
C ASN A 151 -6.41 -2.64 11.61
N VAL A 152 -5.50 -2.38 10.66
CA VAL A 152 -5.78 -1.46 9.55
C VAL A 152 -6.90 -2.01 8.68
N HIS A 153 -6.90 -3.32 8.41
CA HIS A 153 -7.96 -3.95 7.63
C HIS A 153 -9.34 -3.84 8.30
N THR A 154 -9.47 -4.16 9.58
CA THR A 154 -10.68 -4.09 10.41
C THR A 154 -11.23 -2.67 10.45
N VAL A 155 -10.37 -1.69 10.79
CA VAL A 155 -10.80 -0.28 10.81
C VAL A 155 -11.28 0.17 9.43
N LEU A 156 -10.57 -0.20 8.36
CA LEU A 156 -10.97 0.18 7.01
C LEU A 156 -12.21 -0.58 6.50
N SER A 157 -12.43 -1.83 6.92
CA SER A 157 -13.64 -2.58 6.58
C SER A 157 -14.89 -2.02 7.27
N ASP A 158 -14.72 -1.43 8.45
CA ASP A 158 -15.83 -0.78 9.18
C ASP A 158 -16.14 0.60 8.62
N LEU A 159 -15.10 1.35 8.22
CA LEU A 159 -15.24 2.74 7.74
C LEU A 159 -15.59 2.84 6.26
N LEU A 160 -15.11 1.91 5.42
CA LEU A 160 -15.35 1.94 3.97
C LEU A 160 -16.44 0.93 3.60
N PRO A 161 -17.33 1.27 2.64
CA PRO A 161 -18.29 0.30 2.12
C PRO A 161 -17.60 -0.95 1.59
N ALA A 162 -18.15 -2.13 1.88
CA ALA A 162 -17.64 -3.42 1.39
C ALA A 162 -17.54 -3.50 -0.15
N SER A 163 -18.29 -2.65 -0.86
CA SER A 163 -18.23 -2.54 -2.32
C SER A 163 -17.05 -1.69 -2.83
N ARG A 164 -16.27 -1.07 -1.94
CA ARG A 164 -15.17 -0.16 -2.28
C ARG A 164 -13.83 -0.60 -1.71
N TYR A 165 -13.79 -1.35 -0.61
CA TYR A 165 -12.54 -1.84 -0.04
C TYR A 165 -12.35 -3.35 -0.27
N TYR A 166 -11.24 -3.72 -0.90
CA TYR A 166 -10.90 -5.09 -1.25
C TYR A 166 -9.54 -5.45 -0.65
N ARG A 167 -9.55 -6.33 0.37
CA ARG A 167 -8.34 -6.98 0.87
C ARG A 167 -8.13 -8.31 0.14
N LEU A 168 -6.99 -8.45 -0.53
CA LEU A 168 -6.55 -9.67 -1.20
C LEU A 168 -5.34 -10.20 -0.44
N ASN A 169 -5.52 -11.26 0.33
CA ASN A 169 -4.46 -11.82 1.15
C ASN A 169 -4.64 -13.36 1.20
N PRO A 170 -3.76 -14.14 0.54
CA PRO A 170 -3.89 -15.60 0.51
C PRO A 170 -3.52 -16.24 1.86
N TYR A 171 -4.11 -17.40 2.15
CA TYR A 171 -3.63 -18.24 3.23
C TYR A 171 -2.47 -19.08 2.74
N MET A 172 -1.35 -19.02 3.45
CA MET A 172 -0.14 -19.76 3.11
C MET A 172 -0.19 -21.15 3.75
N SER A 173 0.26 -22.15 3.01
CA SER A 173 0.29 -23.56 3.45
C SER A 173 1.46 -23.86 4.39
N VAL A 174 2.55 -23.10 4.28
CA VAL A 174 3.81 -23.28 4.99
C VAL A 174 4.22 -21.94 5.61
N PRO A 175 4.89 -21.92 6.79
CA PRO A 175 5.51 -20.70 7.28
C PRO A 175 6.74 -20.38 6.43
N TYR A 176 6.76 -19.19 5.83
CA TYR A 176 7.89 -18.69 5.03
C TYR A 176 8.69 -17.66 5.83
N SER A 177 10.01 -17.75 5.78
CA SER A 177 10.93 -16.71 6.25
C SER A 177 11.03 -15.57 5.23
N LEU A 178 11.42 -14.39 5.68
CA LEU A 178 11.59 -13.21 4.83
C LEU A 178 12.70 -13.40 3.78
N ASP A 179 13.71 -14.21 4.09
CA ASP A 179 14.87 -14.51 3.25
C ASP A 179 14.80 -15.85 2.51
N ASP A 180 13.63 -16.51 2.49
CA ASP A 180 13.44 -17.74 1.73
C ASP A 180 13.50 -17.48 0.23
N CYS A 181 14.56 -17.96 -0.41
CA CYS A 181 14.79 -17.81 -1.85
C CYS A 181 14.84 -19.15 -2.60
N SER A 182 14.36 -20.24 -1.99
CA SER A 182 14.39 -21.56 -2.64
C SER A 182 13.29 -21.70 -3.69
N ASP A 183 13.64 -22.25 -4.86
CA ASP A 183 12.70 -22.43 -5.97
C ASP A 183 11.48 -23.27 -5.57
N GLU A 184 11.64 -24.23 -4.67
CA GLU A 184 10.55 -25.08 -4.17
C GLU A 184 9.56 -24.27 -3.32
N LEU A 185 10.04 -23.49 -2.35
CA LEU A 185 9.17 -22.66 -1.51
C LEU A 185 8.48 -21.57 -2.33
N LEU A 186 9.18 -20.95 -3.28
CA LEU A 186 8.59 -19.96 -4.18
C LEU A 186 7.49 -20.56 -5.06
N LYS A 187 7.66 -21.80 -5.55
CA LYS A 187 6.61 -22.52 -6.28
C LYS A 187 5.40 -22.82 -5.38
N ASN A 188 5.63 -23.18 -4.12
CA ASN A 188 4.54 -23.39 -3.17
C ASN A 188 3.77 -22.09 -2.90
N MET A 189 4.44 -20.96 -2.72
CA MET A 189 3.79 -19.64 -2.59
C MET A 189 2.92 -19.31 -3.81
N GLN A 190 3.43 -19.57 -5.02
CA GLN A 190 2.67 -19.37 -6.26
C GLN A 190 1.43 -20.26 -6.30
N GLN A 191 1.54 -21.52 -5.90
CA GLN A 191 0.43 -22.46 -5.86
C GLN A 191 -0.64 -22.02 -4.84
N ASP A 192 -0.24 -21.55 -3.66
CA ASP A 192 -1.13 -21.00 -2.65
C ASP A 192 -1.90 -19.77 -3.18
N ALA A 193 -1.20 -18.87 -3.89
CA ALA A 193 -1.80 -17.71 -4.54
C ALA A 193 -2.80 -18.10 -5.65
N LEU A 194 -2.47 -19.10 -6.48
CA LEU A 194 -3.38 -19.61 -7.53
C LEU A 194 -4.64 -20.22 -6.91
N CYS A 195 -4.49 -21.05 -5.87
CA CYS A 195 -5.61 -21.63 -5.14
C CYS A 195 -6.50 -20.53 -4.51
N TYR A 196 -5.90 -19.46 -4.00
CA TYR A 196 -6.64 -18.29 -3.51
C TYR A 196 -7.44 -17.61 -4.64
N ILE A 197 -6.84 -17.41 -5.81
CA ILE A 197 -7.50 -16.81 -6.98
C ILE A 197 -8.73 -17.65 -7.37
N GLU A 198 -8.56 -18.96 -7.54
CA GLU A 198 -9.65 -19.87 -7.91
C GLU A 198 -10.83 -19.80 -6.94
N LYS A 199 -10.55 -19.82 -5.62
CA LYS A 199 -11.57 -19.72 -4.57
C LYS A 199 -12.27 -18.35 -4.54
N ASN A 200 -11.61 -17.29 -4.98
CA ASN A 200 -12.08 -15.91 -4.90
C ASN A 200 -12.43 -15.29 -6.26
N MET A 201 -12.57 -16.10 -7.32
CA MET A 201 -12.82 -15.61 -8.69
C MET A 201 -14.01 -14.66 -8.80
N VAL A 202 -15.10 -14.90 -8.06
CA VAL A 202 -16.27 -14.00 -8.07
C VAL A 202 -15.91 -12.60 -7.55
N LYS A 203 -15.15 -12.53 -6.46
CA LYS A 203 -14.67 -11.27 -5.87
C LYS A 203 -13.70 -10.56 -6.82
N LEU A 204 -12.77 -11.29 -7.42
CA LEU A 204 -11.78 -10.76 -8.37
C LEU A 204 -12.45 -10.23 -9.65
N ASN A 205 -13.42 -10.96 -10.20
CA ASN A 205 -14.18 -10.52 -11.37
C ASN A 205 -15.02 -9.27 -11.08
N SER A 206 -15.62 -9.19 -9.89
CA SER A 206 -16.34 -7.99 -9.43
C SER A 206 -15.41 -6.78 -9.31
N LEU A 207 -14.21 -6.99 -8.75
CA LEU A 207 -13.17 -5.98 -8.65
C LEU A 207 -12.67 -5.53 -10.04
N ALA A 208 -12.37 -6.46 -10.95
CA ALA A 208 -11.91 -6.15 -12.30
C ALA A 208 -12.92 -5.26 -13.05
N LYS A 209 -14.21 -5.62 -13.01
CA LYS A 209 -15.29 -4.79 -13.58
C LYS A 209 -15.34 -3.39 -12.98
N LYS A 210 -15.09 -3.25 -11.67
CA LYS A 210 -15.04 -1.93 -11.02
C LYS A 210 -13.84 -1.10 -11.44
N LEU A 211 -12.72 -1.71 -11.81
CA LEU A 211 -11.52 -0.99 -12.26
C LEU A 211 -11.61 -0.62 -13.75
N GLU A 212 -12.30 -1.43 -14.57
CA GLU A 212 -12.48 -1.19 -16.01
C GLU A 212 -13.40 -0.01 -16.31
N TYR A 213 -14.49 0.16 -15.55
CA TYR A 213 -15.50 1.19 -15.82
C TYR A 213 -15.41 2.31 -14.78
N PRO A 214 -15.06 3.56 -15.17
CA PRO A 214 -15.20 4.70 -14.28
C PRO A 214 -16.67 4.81 -13.85
N THR A 215 -16.91 4.98 -12.55
CA THR A 215 -18.29 5.09 -12.06
C THR A 215 -18.91 6.39 -12.58
N ASN A 216 -20.13 6.37 -13.12
CA ASN A 216 -20.81 7.56 -13.67
C ASN A 216 -20.85 8.74 -12.67
N ASP A 217 -20.92 8.46 -11.36
CA ASP A 217 -20.90 9.46 -10.28
C ASP A 217 -19.55 10.24 -10.19
N LEU A 218 -18.44 9.63 -10.61
CA LEU A 218 -17.11 10.26 -10.59
C LEU A 218 -16.86 11.11 -11.83
N ILE A 219 -17.47 10.75 -12.95
CA ILE A 219 -17.44 11.54 -14.18
C ILE A 219 -18.18 12.87 -13.96
N GLN A 220 -19.36 12.84 -13.32
CA GLN A 220 -20.13 14.07 -13.06
C GLN A 220 -19.42 15.02 -12.07
N ASN A 221 -18.77 14.48 -11.04
CA ASN A 221 -18.07 15.27 -10.01
C ASN A 221 -16.66 15.73 -10.42
N SER A 222 -15.97 15.02 -11.31
CA SER A 222 -14.69 15.49 -11.85
C SER A 222 -14.86 16.73 -12.74
N HIS A 223 -15.97 16.81 -13.48
CA HIS A 223 -16.30 18.00 -14.27
C HIS A 223 -16.66 19.23 -13.42
N SER A 224 -17.19 19.09 -12.20
CA SER A 224 -17.41 20.24 -11.31
C SER A 224 -16.09 20.71 -10.65
N CYS A 225 -15.26 19.80 -10.15
CA CYS A 225 -13.97 20.15 -9.54
C CYS A 225 -12.97 20.80 -10.51
N LEU A 226 -13.09 20.55 -11.81
CA LEU A 226 -12.28 21.22 -12.84
C LEU A 226 -12.84 22.57 -13.29
N ARG A 227 -14.12 22.87 -13.01
CA ARG A 227 -14.77 24.15 -13.34
C ARG A 227 -14.58 25.22 -12.27
N ASP A 228 -14.26 24.84 -11.03
CA ASP A 228 -13.98 25.79 -9.94
C ASP A 228 -12.54 26.34 -9.96
N LYS A 229 -11.86 26.28 -11.13
CA LYS A 229 -10.50 26.80 -11.36
C LYS A 229 -10.43 27.99 -12.32
N ASP A 230 -11.57 28.59 -12.65
CA ASP A 230 -11.66 29.84 -13.40
C ASP A 230 -12.06 31.02 -12.49
#